data_AF-A0A528N247-F1
#
_entry.id   AF-A0A528N247-F1
#
_cell.length_a   1.000
_cell.length_b   1.000
_cell.length_c   1.000
_cell.angle_alpha   90.00
_cell.angle_beta   90.00
_cell.angle_gamma   90.00
#
_symmetry.space_group_name_H-M   'P 1'
#
loop_
_entity.id
_entity.type
_entity.pdbx_description
1 polymer ?
#
loop_
_entity_poly.entity_id
_entity_poly.type
_entity_poly.pdbx_seq_one_letter_code
_entity_poly.pdbx_strand_id
1 'polypeptide(L)' 'AVSGRFDAADTTDVLVVVAGFGTQNYATSALLAGLRRAARAARACGGVEAGTWLVARAGLLEGRSATTHWEDMEDFSSAF' A
#
# COMPACT_ATOMS: atom_id res chain seq x y z
N ALA A 1 -19.44 2.02 7.53
CA ALA A 1 -19.11 3.35 8.11
C ALA A 1 -17.61 3.57 8.01
N VAL A 2 -17.15 4.82 7.95
CA VAL A 2 -15.72 5.19 7.89
C VAL A 2 -15.34 5.81 9.24
N SER A 3 -14.33 5.26 9.93
CA SER A 3 -13.96 5.66 11.29
C SER A 3 -13.17 6.98 11.36
N GLY A 4 -12.58 7.41 10.25
CA GLY A 4 -11.81 8.65 10.22
C GLY A 4 -10.86 8.72 9.03
N ARG A 5 -10.02 9.76 9.04
CA ARG A 5 -8.88 9.87 8.12
C ARG A 5 -7.78 8.93 8.60
N PHE A 6 -6.97 8.45 7.66
CA PHE A 6 -5.78 7.67 8.01
C PHE A 6 -4.81 8.49 8.87
N ASP A 7 -4.49 8.00 10.06
CA ASP A 7 -3.40 8.48 10.90
C ASP A 7 -2.34 7.38 11.02
N ALA A 8 -1.11 7.70 10.61
CA ALA A 8 0.00 6.77 10.68
C ALA A 8 0.54 6.55 12.11
N ALA A 9 0.04 7.31 13.09
CA ALA A 9 0.32 7.10 14.50
C ALA A 9 -0.58 6.05 15.16
N ASP A 10 -1.73 5.73 14.54
CA ASP A 10 -2.65 4.73 15.06
C ASP A 10 -2.02 3.33 14.99
N THR A 11 -2.17 2.59 16.08
CA THR A 11 -1.72 1.20 16.15
C THR A 11 -2.80 0.27 15.59
N THR A 12 -2.39 -0.62 14.69
CA THR A 12 -3.25 -1.69 14.14
C THR A 12 -2.46 -2.99 14.06
N ASP A 13 -3.12 -4.13 14.23
CA ASP A 13 -2.50 -5.44 13.96
C ASP A 13 -2.29 -5.68 12.47
N VAL A 14 -3.19 -5.17 11.62
CA VAL A 14 -3.18 -5.38 10.17
C VAL A 14 -3.43 -4.07 9.44
N LEU A 15 -2.58 -3.76 8.45
CA LEU A 15 -2.77 -2.66 7.52
C LEU A 15 -3.17 -3.19 6.14
N VAL A 16 -4.36 -2.83 5.67
CA VAL A 16 -4.83 -3.16 4.32
C VAL A 16 -5.02 -1.87 3.54
N VAL A 17 -4.26 -1.70 2.46
CA VAL A 17 -4.39 -0.55 1.56
C VAL A 17 -5.30 -0.96 0.39
N VAL A 18 -6.48 -0.36 0.31
CA VAL A 18 -7.43 -0.59 -0.78
C VAL A 18 -7.45 0.64 -1.67
N ALA A 19 -7.19 0.47 -2.96
CA ALA A 19 -7.25 1.57 -3.93
C ALA A 19 -7.74 1.09 -5.29
N GLY A 20 -8.26 2.01 -6.10
CA GLY A 20 -8.73 1.74 -7.45
C GLY A 20 -8.03 2.64 -8.49
N PHE A 21 -8.71 2.88 -9.61
CA PHE A 21 -8.21 3.68 -10.71
C PHE A 21 -7.65 5.04 -10.26
N GLY A 22 -6.49 5.41 -10.81
CA GLY A 22 -5.83 6.68 -10.50
C GLY A 22 -4.98 6.67 -9.22
N THR A 23 -4.73 5.50 -8.60
CA THR A 23 -3.90 5.36 -7.39
C THR A 23 -2.55 6.08 -7.48
N GLN A 24 -1.96 6.12 -8.69
CA GLN A 24 -0.69 6.79 -8.98
C GLN A 24 -0.73 8.29 -8.67
N ASN A 25 -1.90 8.93 -8.80
CA ASN A 25 -2.08 10.34 -8.48
C ASN A 25 -2.08 10.61 -6.97
N TYR A 26 -2.21 9.56 -6.16
CA TYR A 26 -2.29 9.64 -4.70
C TYR A 26 -1.03 9.14 -3.99
N ALA A 27 -0.03 8.63 -4.73
CA ALA A 27 1.26 8.15 -4.23
C ALA A 27 2.20 9.29 -3.76
N THR A 28 1.68 10.22 -2.98
CA THR A 28 2.44 11.35 -2.42
C THR A 28 3.49 10.87 -1.44
N SER A 29 4.60 11.59 -1.32
CA SER A 29 5.67 11.29 -0.36
C SER A 29 5.15 11.21 1.08
N ALA A 30 4.19 12.05 1.45
CA ALA A 30 3.55 12.05 2.76
C ALA A 30 2.75 10.75 3.00
N LEU A 31 1.93 10.32 2.04
CA LEU A 31 1.19 9.07 2.15
C LEU A 31 2.13 7.87 2.26
N LEU A 32 3.12 7.77 1.37
CA LEU A 32 4.07 6.64 1.38
C LEU A 32 4.87 6.59 2.68
N ALA A 33 5.32 7.74 3.21
CA ALA A 33 5.97 7.79 4.52
C ALA A 33 5.04 7.36 5.66
N GLY A 34 3.76 7.73 5.61
CA GLY A 34 2.72 7.30 6.53
C GLY A 34 2.49 5.79 6.49
N LEU A 35 2.35 5.20 5.29
CA LEU A 35 2.20 3.76 5.12
C LEU A 35 3.40 2.99 5.70
N ARG A 36 4.63 3.44 5.46
CA ARG A 36 5.82 2.83 6.08
C ARG A 36 5.79 2.93 7.60
N ARG A 37 5.29 4.04 8.17
CA ARG A 37 5.19 4.22 9.62
C ARG A 37 4.16 3.28 10.23
N ALA A 38 2.96 3.22 9.66
CA ALA A 38 1.90 2.32 10.12
C ALA A 38 2.31 0.84 9.98
N ALA A 39 2.95 0.47 8.86
CA ALA A 39 3.41 -0.89 8.63
C ALA A 39 4.48 -1.37 9.62
N ARG A 40 5.27 -0.47 10.23
CA ARG A 40 6.24 -0.85 11.29
C ARG A 40 5.57 -1.30 12.59
N ALA A 41 4.37 -0.79 12.88
CA ALA A 41 3.60 -1.17 14.06
C ALA A 41 2.67 -2.37 13.80
N ALA A 42 2.36 -2.66 12.54
CA ALA A 42 1.48 -3.74 12.15
C ALA A 42 2.19 -5.10 12.09
N ARG A 43 1.45 -6.17 12.40
CA ARG A 43 1.90 -7.56 12.25
C ARG A 43 1.82 -8.04 10.81
N ALA A 44 0.91 -7.47 10.02
CA ALA A 44 0.76 -7.74 8.60
C ALA A 44 0.40 -6.46 7.83
N CYS A 45 0.89 -6.37 6.58
CA CYS A 45 0.59 -5.27 5.66
C CYS A 45 0.37 -5.85 4.26
N GLY A 46 -0.64 -5.34 3.55
CA GLY A 46 -0.94 -5.77 2.18
C GLY A 46 -1.75 -4.73 1.41
N GLY A 47 -1.75 -4.88 0.08
CA GLY A 47 -2.55 -4.10 -0.83
C GLY A 47 -3.66 -4.95 -1.45
N VAL A 48 -4.76 -4.30 -1.80
CA VAL A 48 -5.89 -4.89 -2.54
C VAL A 48 -6.15 -4.02 -3.76
N GLU A 49 -6.37 -4.65 -4.91
CA GLU A 49 -6.49 -3.97 -6.21
C GLU A 49 -5.27 -3.08 -6.48
N ALA A 50 -5.48 -1.82 -6.88
CA ALA A 50 -4.41 -0.85 -7.09
C ALA A 50 -3.73 -0.42 -5.77
N GLY A 51 -4.18 -0.91 -4.62
CA GLY A 51 -3.55 -0.69 -3.32
C GLY A 51 -2.15 -1.31 -3.23
N THR A 52 -1.89 -2.42 -3.93
CA THR A 52 -0.57 -3.06 -3.93
C THR A 52 0.51 -2.13 -4.51
N TRP A 53 0.19 -1.31 -5.51
CA TRP A 53 1.09 -0.30 -6.03
C TRP A 53 1.58 0.68 -4.94
N LEU A 54 0.71 1.13 -4.04
CA LEU A 54 1.09 2.03 -2.96
C LEU A 54 1.98 1.33 -1.93
N VAL A 55 1.71 0.06 -1.62
CA VAL A 55 2.53 -0.75 -0.71
C VAL A 55 3.92 -1.00 -1.34
N ALA A 56 3.98 -1.28 -2.64
CA ALA A 56 5.21 -1.46 -3.39
C ALA A 56 6.04 -0.16 -3.47
N ARG A 57 5.42 0.98 -3.84
CA ARG A 57 6.07 2.31 -3.85
C ARG A 57 6.55 2.75 -2.47
N ALA A 58 5.92 2.28 -1.40
CA ALA A 58 6.38 2.50 -0.03
C ALA A 58 7.62 1.65 0.34
N GLY A 59 8.09 0.77 -0.57
CA GLY A 59 9.23 -0.12 -0.36
C GLY A 59 8.93 -1.30 0.55
N LEU A 60 7.65 -1.61 0.80
CA LEU A 60 7.23 -2.63 1.77
C LEU A 60 7.22 -4.05 1.19
N LEU A 61 7.43 -4.19 -0.12
CA LEU A 61 7.46 -5.48 -0.83
C LEU A 61 8.86 -5.91 -1.25
N GLU A 62 9.90 -5.14 -0.90
CA GLU A 62 11.29 -5.46 -1.28
C GLU A 62 11.68 -6.87 -0.79
N GLY A 63 12.21 -7.68 -1.72
CA GLY A 63 12.57 -9.07 -1.47
C GLY A 63 11.38 -10.01 -1.15
N ARG A 64 10.13 -9.64 -1.47
CA ARG A 64 8.93 -10.46 -1.22
C ARG A 64 8.18 -10.74 -2.52
N SER A 65 7.61 -11.93 -2.62
CA SER A 65 6.61 -12.22 -3.66
C SER A 65 5.34 -11.40 -3.41
N ALA A 66 4.79 -10.83 -4.49
CA ALA A 66 3.60 -10.00 -4.45
C ALA A 66 2.70 -10.27 -5.67
N THR A 67 1.45 -9.81 -5.59
CA THR A 67 0.47 -9.85 -6.69
C THR A 67 -0.34 -8.56 -6.69
N THR A 68 -0.89 -8.19 -7.84
CA THR A 68 -1.74 -7.00 -8.03
C THR A 68 -2.97 -7.36 -8.86
N HIS A 69 -3.79 -6.38 -9.24
CA HIS A 69 -4.88 -6.57 -10.20
C HIS A 69 -4.34 -7.17 -11.51
N TRP A 70 -5.10 -8.09 -12.11
CA TRP A 70 -4.62 -8.87 -13.26
C TRP A 70 -4.29 -8.00 -14.49
N GLU A 71 -5.01 -6.89 -14.70
CA GLU A 71 -4.72 -5.93 -15.77
C GLU A 71 -3.39 -5.19 -15.56
N ASP A 72 -2.94 -5.06 -14.31
CA ASP A 72 -1.74 -4.32 -13.94
C ASP A 72 -0.51 -5.23 -13.80
N MET A 73 -0.64 -6.54 -13.95
CA MET A 73 0.39 -7.51 -13.57
C MET A 73 1.72 -7.28 -14.30
N GLU A 74 1.68 -7.01 -15.61
CA GLU A 74 2.87 -6.80 -16.44
C GLU A 74 3.59 -5.49 -16.09
N ASP A 75 2.83 -4.40 -15.95
CA ASP A 75 3.36 -3.09 -15.55
C ASP A 75 3.94 -3.14 -14.13
N PHE A 76 3.25 -3.84 -13.21
CA PHE A 76 3.69 -3.98 -11.82
C PHE A 76 4.98 -4.77 -11.72
N SER A 77 5.07 -5.91 -12.41
CA SER A 77 6.30 -6.72 -12.45
C SER A 77 7.46 -6.04 -13.14
N SER A 78 7.20 -5.10 -14.05
CA SER A 78 8.27 -4.31 -14.70
C SER A 78 8.77 -3.17 -13.81
N ALA A 79 7.93 -2.71 -12.87
CA ALA A 79 8.21 -1.55 -12.03
C ALA A 79 8.87 -1.88 -10.69
N PHE A 80 8.81 -3.14 -10.23
CA PHE A 80 9.31 -3.63 -8.93
C PHE A 80 9.86 -5.06 -9.07
#